data_AF-A0A6A4WIN7-F1
#
_entry.id   AF-A0A6A4WIN7-F1
#
_cell.length_a   1.000
_cell.length_b   1.000
_cell.length_c   1.000
_cell.angle_alpha   90.00
_cell.angle_beta   90.00
_cell.angle_gamma   90.00
#
_symmetry.space_group_name_H-M   'P 1'
#
loop_
_entity.id
_entity.type
_entity.pdbx_description
1 polymer ?
#
loop_
_entity_poly.entity_id
_entity_poly.type
_entity_poly.pdbx_seq_one_letter_code
_entity_poly.pdbx_strand_id
1 'polypeptide(L)'
;MKMALHDMKRNLMTLLARELCVHQSNLQKMLTQTTTQLTERQVRACLARWFITVGIKTAFSSHLRVLTSHVLQLLLSALVHSQQFTSSTVARLLTLFSHRYRLQTSLYKALTVAPADVTSQAHLTSMDPGFVWDAAPLLGLLTEDDLRILLGNPDAVRAWLRHQHQLPETERPAGLPADLRSPRDLCDLLMNIPLLSHALRKSVPAVWEHQQSLSMKVMGRYLNHELGSYETYHEEGLSYALKWKDLAFDFQTKLGMDRQTALRAACRIGVELRRLLDDPETGREYERRKRRFPDPWGVLPFWVRSLP
;
A
#
# COMPACT_ATOMS: atom_id res chain seq x y z
N MET A 1 -4.34 22.53 24.80
CA MET A 1 -3.35 21.87 23.91
C MET A 1 -3.84 20.53 23.34
N LYS A 2 -4.34 19.58 24.15
CA LYS A 2 -4.86 18.28 23.65
C LYS A 2 -6.04 18.40 22.66
N MET A 3 -6.97 19.35 22.88
CA MET A 3 -8.09 19.62 21.97
C MET A 3 -7.62 20.18 20.61
N ALA A 4 -6.72 21.16 20.62
CA ALA A 4 -6.13 21.73 19.40
C ALA A 4 -5.32 20.70 18.60
N LEU A 5 -4.63 19.78 19.27
CA LEU A 5 -3.92 18.67 18.62
C LEU A 5 -4.90 17.64 18.03
N HIS A 6 -6.03 17.39 18.70
CA HIS A 6 -7.09 16.51 18.21
C HIS A 6 -7.83 17.11 17.00
N ASP A 7 -8.11 18.41 17.02
CA ASP A 7 -8.72 19.13 15.91
C ASP A 7 -7.75 19.30 14.74
N MET A 8 -6.46 19.55 15.00
CA MET A 8 -5.42 19.49 13.98
C MET A 8 -5.33 18.08 13.38
N LYS A 9 -5.37 17.01 14.18
CA LYS A 9 -5.31 15.64 13.66
C LYS A 9 -6.56 15.27 12.85
N ARG A 10 -7.74 15.73 13.25
CA ARG A 10 -9.01 15.51 12.52
C ARG A 10 -9.06 16.28 11.21
N ASN A 11 -8.65 17.55 11.22
CA ASN A 11 -8.58 18.40 10.03
C ASN A 11 -7.44 17.96 9.10
N LEU A 12 -6.29 17.57 9.64
CA LEU A 12 -5.15 17.04 8.89
C LEU A 12 -5.50 15.70 8.25
N MET A 13 -6.22 14.79 8.92
CA MET A 13 -6.68 13.54 8.30
C MET A 13 -7.70 13.78 7.18
N THR A 14 -8.55 14.81 7.31
CA THR A 14 -9.53 15.18 6.29
C THR A 14 -8.86 15.87 5.09
N LEU A 15 -7.86 16.72 5.35
CA LEU A 15 -7.06 17.40 4.33
C LEU A 15 -6.08 16.43 3.65
N LEU A 16 -5.43 15.54 4.39
CA LEU A 16 -4.57 14.47 3.86
C LEU A 16 -5.39 13.44 3.08
N ALA A 17 -6.61 13.12 3.51
CA ALA A 17 -7.52 12.31 2.70
C ALA A 17 -7.78 13.01 1.36
N ARG A 18 -8.14 14.31 1.35
CA ARG A 18 -8.34 15.10 0.13
C ARG A 18 -7.07 15.24 -0.74
N GLU A 19 -5.91 15.42 -0.13
CA GLU A 19 -4.58 15.46 -0.79
C GLU A 19 -4.23 14.11 -1.43
N LEU A 20 -4.41 13.00 -0.70
CA LEU A 20 -4.25 11.64 -1.21
C LEU A 20 -5.19 11.39 -2.40
N CYS A 21 -6.38 11.99 -2.40
CA CYS A 21 -7.31 11.89 -3.53
C CYS A 21 -6.79 12.57 -4.80
N VAL A 22 -5.99 13.62 -4.67
CA VAL A 22 -5.48 14.42 -5.81
C VAL A 22 -4.27 13.77 -6.46
N HIS A 23 -3.41 13.14 -5.67
CA HIS A 23 -2.22 12.45 -6.14
C HIS A 23 -2.45 10.98 -6.53
N GLN A 24 -3.64 10.45 -6.28
CA GLN A 24 -4.00 9.07 -6.62
C GLN A 24 -5.17 9.09 -7.60
N SER A 25 -4.84 9.06 -8.89
CA SER A 25 -5.82 9.11 -9.99
C SER A 25 -6.97 8.10 -9.84
N ASN A 26 -6.73 6.96 -9.20
CA ASN A 26 -7.78 5.98 -8.91
C ASN A 26 -8.72 6.43 -7.78
N LEU A 27 -8.20 6.99 -6.68
CA LEU A 27 -9.01 7.53 -5.59
C LEU A 27 -9.81 8.76 -6.04
N GLN A 28 -9.20 9.59 -6.88
CA GLN A 28 -9.87 10.71 -7.52
C GLN A 28 -11.08 10.24 -8.35
N LYS A 29 -10.87 9.28 -9.26
CA LYS A 29 -11.93 8.69 -10.08
C LYS A 29 -13.07 8.14 -9.22
N MET A 30 -12.74 7.44 -8.12
CA MET A 30 -13.74 6.89 -7.20
C MET A 30 -14.58 7.96 -6.50
N LEU A 31 -14.06 9.19 -6.34
CA LEU A 31 -14.76 10.30 -5.69
C LEU A 31 -15.46 11.23 -6.68
N THR A 32 -15.00 11.30 -7.94
CA THR A 32 -15.57 12.17 -8.98
C THR A 32 -16.64 11.48 -9.83
N GLN A 33 -16.90 10.18 -9.64
CA GLN A 33 -17.93 9.43 -10.37
C GLN A 33 -19.37 9.92 -10.08
N THR A 34 -19.57 10.77 -9.09
CA THR A 34 -20.90 11.33 -8.73
C THR A 34 -20.89 12.85 -8.80
N THR A 35 -21.80 13.41 -9.61
CA THR A 35 -22.03 14.86 -9.80
C THR A 35 -22.69 15.56 -8.61
N THR A 36 -23.04 14.81 -7.56
CA THR A 36 -23.66 15.30 -6.32
C THR A 36 -22.67 15.30 -5.15
N GLN A 37 -22.94 16.15 -4.15
CA GLN A 37 -22.21 16.12 -2.87
C GLN A 37 -22.25 14.71 -2.27
N LEU A 38 -21.09 14.08 -2.11
CA LEU A 38 -20.95 12.77 -1.50
C LEU A 38 -21.35 12.83 -0.02
N THR A 39 -22.12 11.84 0.42
CA THR A 39 -22.39 11.61 1.86
C THR A 39 -21.11 11.19 2.58
N GLU A 40 -21.02 11.46 3.89
CA GLU A 40 -19.91 11.02 4.74
C GLU A 40 -19.66 9.50 4.63
N ARG A 41 -20.73 8.72 4.53
CA ARG A 41 -20.67 7.27 4.29
C ARG A 41 -19.95 6.94 2.99
N GLN A 42 -20.29 7.59 1.88
CA GLN A 42 -19.69 7.32 0.57
C GLN A 42 -18.21 7.71 0.56
N VAL A 43 -17.83 8.84 1.17
CA VAL A 43 -16.41 9.25 1.31
C VAL A 43 -15.62 8.20 2.08
N ARG A 44 -16.15 7.74 3.23
CA ARG A 44 -15.55 6.67 4.04
C ARG A 44 -15.38 5.36 3.27
N ALA A 45 -16.43 4.95 2.54
CA ALA A 45 -16.37 3.76 1.70
C ALA A 45 -15.28 3.88 0.61
N CYS A 46 -15.19 5.03 -0.08
CA CYS A 46 -14.15 5.26 -1.10
C CYS A 46 -12.73 5.23 -0.51
N LEU A 47 -12.51 5.83 0.65
CA LEU A 47 -11.21 5.79 1.34
C LEU A 47 -10.84 4.38 1.78
N ALA A 48 -11.79 3.63 2.35
CA ALA A 48 -11.57 2.24 2.75
C ALA A 48 -11.23 1.36 1.53
N ARG A 49 -12.02 1.45 0.45
CA ARG A 49 -11.76 0.76 -0.83
C ARG A 49 -10.38 1.06 -1.39
N TRP A 50 -9.92 2.30 -1.31
CA TRP A 50 -8.59 2.68 -1.75
C TRP A 50 -7.49 2.05 -0.90
N PHE A 51 -7.60 2.10 0.44
CA PHE A 51 -6.64 1.44 1.33
C PHE A 51 -6.58 -0.07 1.08
N ILE A 52 -7.72 -0.73 0.85
CA ILE A 52 -7.79 -2.15 0.49
C ILE A 52 -7.04 -2.38 -0.83
N THR A 53 -7.38 -1.62 -1.87
CA THR A 53 -6.81 -1.78 -3.21
C THR A 53 -5.29 -1.56 -3.22
N VAL A 54 -4.82 -0.51 -2.57
CA VAL A 54 -3.38 -0.21 -2.43
C VAL A 54 -2.69 -1.28 -1.56
N GLY A 55 -3.35 -1.73 -0.49
CA GLY A 55 -2.85 -2.79 0.37
C GLY A 55 -2.59 -4.08 -0.38
N ILE A 56 -3.58 -4.56 -1.14
CA ILE A 56 -3.46 -5.78 -1.95
C ILE A 56 -2.38 -5.60 -3.01
N LYS A 57 -2.36 -4.50 -3.77
CA LYS A 57 -1.32 -4.26 -4.79
C LYS A 57 0.09 -4.23 -4.20
N THR A 58 0.25 -3.56 -3.06
CA THR A 58 1.55 -3.46 -2.37
C THR A 58 1.98 -4.80 -1.82
N ALA A 59 1.07 -5.54 -1.19
CA ALA A 59 1.32 -6.88 -0.69
C ALA A 59 1.69 -7.85 -1.82
N PHE A 60 0.96 -7.78 -2.93
CA PHE A 60 1.24 -8.53 -4.15
C PHE A 60 2.64 -8.23 -4.71
N SER A 61 2.96 -6.94 -4.84
CA SER A 61 4.29 -6.50 -5.26
C SER A 61 5.37 -7.04 -4.33
N SER A 62 5.21 -6.90 -3.01
CA SER A 62 6.14 -7.43 -2.01
C SER A 62 6.33 -8.94 -2.13
N HIS A 63 5.25 -9.70 -2.34
CA HIS A 63 5.32 -11.14 -2.57
C HIS A 63 6.08 -11.48 -3.84
N LEU A 64 5.84 -10.78 -4.95
CA LEU A 64 6.58 -10.97 -6.19
C LEU A 64 8.07 -10.67 -6.01
N ARG A 65 8.45 -9.61 -5.25
CA ARG A 65 9.87 -9.33 -4.95
C ARG A 65 10.55 -10.52 -4.28
N VAL A 66 9.88 -11.13 -3.30
CA VAL A 66 10.44 -12.29 -2.60
C VAL A 66 10.60 -13.48 -3.54
N LEU A 67 9.63 -13.72 -4.43
CA LEU A 67 9.68 -14.83 -5.36
C LEU A 67 10.71 -14.67 -6.48
N THR A 68 10.84 -13.46 -7.04
CA THR A 68 11.55 -13.28 -8.31
C THR A 68 12.89 -12.56 -8.17
N SER A 69 13.21 -11.99 -7.00
CA SER A 69 14.46 -11.30 -6.78
C SER A 69 15.54 -12.26 -6.28
N HIS A 70 16.45 -12.65 -7.19
CA HIS A 70 17.68 -13.39 -6.85
C HIS A 70 18.48 -12.68 -5.76
N VAL A 71 18.50 -11.35 -5.85
CA VAL A 71 19.06 -10.45 -4.85
C VAL A 71 18.43 -10.67 -3.47
N LEU A 72 17.12 -10.59 -3.34
CA LEU A 72 16.48 -10.79 -2.04
C LEU A 72 16.70 -12.21 -1.50
N GLN A 73 16.79 -13.21 -2.38
CA GLN A 73 17.14 -14.58 -2.00
C GLN A 73 18.57 -14.68 -1.46
N LEU A 74 19.54 -14.00 -2.06
CA LEU A 74 20.90 -13.89 -1.51
C LEU A 74 20.92 -13.17 -0.16
N LEU A 75 20.13 -12.10 -0.01
CA LEU A 75 20.02 -11.35 1.26
C LEU A 75 19.44 -12.25 2.37
N LEU A 76 18.36 -12.96 2.06
CA LEU A 76 17.70 -13.91 2.95
C LEU A 76 18.64 -15.03 3.36
N SER A 77 19.37 -15.61 2.39
CA SER A 77 20.38 -16.62 2.66
C SER A 77 21.48 -16.06 3.57
N ALA A 78 22.05 -14.89 3.27
CA ALA A 78 23.08 -14.28 4.12
C ALA A 78 22.57 -14.00 5.54
N LEU A 79 21.35 -13.47 5.70
CA LEU A 79 20.74 -13.18 6.99
C LEU A 79 20.47 -14.44 7.83
N VAL A 80 20.07 -15.54 7.20
CA VAL A 80 19.84 -16.83 7.87
C VAL A 80 21.16 -17.50 8.26
N HIS A 81 22.20 -17.37 7.44
CA HIS A 81 23.48 -18.06 7.64
C HIS A 81 24.48 -17.29 8.50
N SER A 82 24.31 -15.99 8.73
CA SER A 82 25.33 -15.22 9.45
C SER A 82 25.48 -15.59 10.94
N GLN A 83 24.53 -16.35 11.52
CA GLN A 83 24.46 -16.72 12.96
C GLN A 83 24.51 -15.54 13.96
N GLN A 84 24.69 -14.30 13.48
CA GLN A 84 24.78 -13.08 14.26
C GLN A 84 23.40 -12.48 14.57
N PHE A 85 22.36 -12.97 13.91
CA PHE A 85 20.99 -12.51 14.11
C PHE A 85 20.16 -13.53 14.84
N THR A 86 19.43 -13.06 15.84
CA THR A 86 18.32 -13.84 16.40
C THR A 86 17.19 -13.95 15.37
N SER A 87 16.40 -15.02 15.45
CA SER A 87 15.20 -15.20 14.62
C SER A 87 14.22 -14.02 14.71
N SER A 88 14.15 -13.34 15.86
CA SER A 88 13.35 -12.12 16.06
C SER A 88 13.89 -10.94 15.25
N THR A 89 15.21 -10.76 15.19
CA THR A 89 15.84 -9.70 14.40
C THR A 89 15.65 -9.92 12.91
N VAL A 90 15.84 -11.16 12.43
CA VAL A 90 15.59 -11.53 11.04
C VAL A 90 14.11 -11.28 10.69
N ALA A 91 13.18 -11.72 11.55
CA ALA A 91 11.75 -11.48 11.34
C ALA A 91 11.43 -9.98 11.20
N ARG A 92 11.97 -9.12 12.07
CA ARG A 92 11.77 -7.66 12.02
C ARG A 92 12.32 -7.02 10.74
N LEU A 93 13.49 -7.45 10.28
CA LEU A 93 14.10 -6.95 9.04
C LEU A 93 13.26 -7.36 7.83
N LEU A 94 12.70 -8.56 7.85
CA LEU A 94 11.87 -9.09 6.78
C LEU A 94 10.42 -8.58 6.82
N THR A 95 9.98 -7.95 7.91
CA THR A 95 8.64 -7.34 8.02
C THR A 95 8.36 -6.36 6.88
N LEU A 96 9.36 -5.62 6.39
CA LEU A 96 9.21 -4.68 5.27
C LEU A 96 8.90 -5.36 3.94
N PHE A 97 9.33 -6.62 3.79
CA PHE A 97 9.09 -7.49 2.64
C PHE A 97 7.90 -8.45 2.86
N SER A 98 7.36 -8.50 4.08
CA SER A 98 6.21 -9.30 4.41
C SER A 98 4.95 -8.74 3.75
N HIS A 99 4.48 -9.43 2.71
CA HIS A 99 3.20 -9.15 2.08
C HIS A 99 2.06 -9.16 3.11
N ARG A 100 2.12 -10.04 4.12
CA ARG A 100 1.14 -10.09 5.22
C ARG A 100 1.16 -8.80 6.04
N TYR A 101 2.33 -8.31 6.43
CA TYR A 101 2.43 -7.05 7.18
C TYR A 101 1.85 -5.86 6.41
N ARG A 102 2.19 -5.75 5.11
CA ARG A 102 1.68 -4.68 4.23
C ARG A 102 0.16 -4.74 4.12
N LEU A 103 -0.37 -5.93 3.90
CA LEU A 103 -1.79 -6.16 3.75
C LEU A 103 -2.54 -5.83 5.05
N GLN A 104 -2.09 -6.38 6.19
CA GLN A 104 -2.70 -6.14 7.50
C GLN A 104 -2.67 -4.66 7.90
N THR A 105 -1.55 -3.98 7.65
CA THR A 105 -1.43 -2.53 7.92
C THR A 105 -2.42 -1.72 7.08
N SER A 106 -2.57 -2.05 5.80
CA SER A 106 -3.48 -1.34 4.91
C SER A 106 -4.94 -1.63 5.24
N LEU A 107 -5.29 -2.86 5.61
CA LEU A 107 -6.64 -3.19 6.06
C LEU A 107 -6.97 -2.50 7.37
N TYR A 108 -6.03 -2.44 8.33
CA TYR A 108 -6.23 -1.67 9.55
C TYR A 108 -6.52 -0.20 9.24
N LYS A 109 -5.80 0.41 8.29
CA LYS A 109 -6.12 1.76 7.79
C LYS A 109 -7.49 1.84 7.11
N ALA A 110 -7.90 0.81 6.39
CA ALA A 110 -9.23 0.75 5.79
C ALA A 110 -10.31 0.70 6.88
N LEU A 111 -10.11 -0.09 7.93
CA LEU A 111 -11.04 -0.21 9.06
C LEU A 111 -11.23 1.12 9.79
N THR A 112 -10.16 1.88 10.03
CA THR A 112 -10.25 3.16 10.76
C THR A 112 -11.02 4.24 10.01
N VAL A 113 -11.22 4.08 8.70
CA VAL A 113 -11.97 5.02 7.86
C VAL A 113 -13.25 4.42 7.29
N ALA A 114 -13.55 3.14 7.53
CA ALA A 114 -14.71 2.46 6.98
C ALA A 114 -16.03 3.01 7.54
N PRO A 115 -17.15 2.87 6.80
CA PRO A 115 -18.49 3.16 7.31
C PRO A 115 -18.80 2.37 8.60
N ALA A 116 -19.55 2.98 9.52
CA ALA A 116 -19.76 2.43 10.87
C ALA A 116 -20.44 1.05 10.90
N ASP A 117 -21.40 0.82 10.01
CA ASP A 117 -22.05 -0.48 9.79
C ASP A 117 -21.07 -1.56 9.29
N VAL A 118 -20.08 -1.21 8.47
CA VAL A 118 -19.04 -2.14 8.02
C VAL A 118 -18.05 -2.43 9.15
N THR A 119 -17.63 -1.39 9.87
CA THR A 119 -16.74 -1.54 11.04
C THR A 119 -17.38 -2.42 12.12
N SER A 120 -18.70 -2.32 12.32
CA SER A 120 -19.42 -3.14 13.31
C SER A 120 -19.42 -4.64 13.00
N GLN A 121 -19.20 -5.01 11.74
CA GLN A 121 -19.15 -6.40 11.27
C GLN A 121 -17.71 -6.95 11.20
N ALA A 122 -16.71 -6.07 11.08
CA ALA A 122 -15.31 -6.45 11.04
C ALA A 122 -14.79 -6.73 12.46
N HIS A 123 -15.03 -7.95 12.95
CA HIS A 123 -14.63 -8.36 14.29
C HIS A 123 -13.12 -8.57 14.40
N LEU A 124 -12.46 -7.83 15.30
CA LEU A 124 -11.09 -8.11 15.76
C LEU A 124 -11.12 -8.93 17.05
N THR A 125 -10.53 -10.12 17.01
CA THR A 125 -10.35 -10.99 18.16
C THR A 125 -8.86 -11.03 18.52
N SER A 126 -8.53 -10.70 19.76
CA SER A 126 -7.16 -10.84 20.27
C SER A 126 -6.76 -12.33 20.33
N MET A 127 -5.58 -12.66 19.83
CA MET A 127 -5.00 -14.00 19.87
C MET A 127 -3.53 -13.86 20.24
N ASP A 128 -3.11 -14.26 21.44
CA ASP A 128 -1.73 -14.02 21.88
C ASP A 128 -0.72 -14.89 21.07
N PRO A 129 0.30 -14.33 20.39
CA PRO A 129 0.68 -12.91 20.25
C PRO A 129 0.19 -12.30 18.92
N GLY A 130 -0.90 -11.52 18.94
CA GLY A 130 -1.52 -11.01 17.71
C GLY A 130 -3.04 -10.82 17.79
N PHE A 131 -3.65 -10.72 16.60
CA PHE A 131 -5.09 -10.61 16.44
C PHE A 131 -5.52 -11.36 15.19
N VAL A 132 -6.66 -12.02 15.27
CA VAL A 132 -7.37 -12.56 14.11
C VAL A 132 -8.58 -11.70 13.89
N TRP A 133 -8.87 -11.38 12.64
CA TRP A 133 -10.02 -10.55 12.33
C TRP A 133 -10.64 -10.92 11.00
N ASP A 134 -11.95 -10.74 10.96
CA ASP A 134 -12.72 -10.97 9.76
C ASP A 134 -12.68 -9.74 8.87
N ALA A 135 -11.85 -9.79 7.83
CA ALA A 135 -11.76 -8.72 6.84
C ALA A 135 -12.86 -8.79 5.77
N ALA A 136 -13.67 -9.86 5.71
CA ALA A 136 -14.68 -10.03 4.66
C ALA A 136 -15.65 -8.83 4.53
N PRO A 137 -16.15 -8.21 5.62
CA PRO A 137 -16.99 -7.01 5.52
C PRO A 137 -16.29 -5.84 4.82
N LEU A 138 -14.98 -5.66 5.04
CA LEU A 138 -14.18 -4.64 4.35
C LEU A 138 -14.04 -4.97 2.87
N LEU A 139 -13.77 -6.24 2.53
CA LEU A 139 -13.66 -6.67 1.14
C LEU A 139 -15.00 -6.55 0.40
N GLY A 140 -16.12 -6.64 1.10
CA GLY A 140 -17.46 -6.38 0.56
C GLY A 140 -17.71 -4.93 0.11
N LEU A 141 -16.83 -3.98 0.47
CA LEU A 141 -16.88 -2.62 -0.06
C LEU A 141 -16.36 -2.51 -1.50
N LEU A 142 -15.61 -3.51 -1.98
CA LEU A 142 -15.03 -3.48 -3.32
C LEU A 142 -16.12 -3.58 -4.39
N THR A 143 -15.97 -2.75 -5.41
CA THR A 143 -16.82 -2.74 -6.60
C THR A 143 -16.18 -3.55 -7.72
N GLU A 144 -16.94 -3.85 -8.78
CA GLU A 144 -16.40 -4.54 -9.95
C GLU A 144 -15.24 -3.77 -10.60
N ASP A 145 -15.24 -2.43 -10.54
CA ASP A 145 -14.11 -1.62 -11.02
C ASP A 145 -12.85 -1.82 -10.17
N ASP A 146 -13.00 -1.91 -8.85
CA ASP A 146 -11.85 -2.20 -7.98
C ASP A 146 -11.32 -3.61 -8.26
N LEU A 147 -12.21 -4.58 -8.51
CA LEU A 147 -11.84 -5.94 -8.90
C LEU A 147 -11.13 -5.97 -10.24
N ARG A 148 -11.57 -5.20 -11.24
CA ARG A 148 -10.81 -5.04 -12.51
C ARG A 148 -9.44 -4.42 -12.28
N ILE A 149 -9.33 -3.46 -11.37
CA ILE A 149 -8.04 -2.84 -11.02
C ILE A 149 -7.08 -3.83 -10.33
N LEU A 150 -7.62 -4.76 -9.54
CA LEU A 150 -6.85 -5.77 -8.79
C LEU A 150 -6.53 -7.02 -9.61
N LEU A 151 -7.49 -7.48 -10.41
CA LEU A 151 -7.45 -8.76 -11.11
C LEU A 151 -7.22 -8.62 -12.62
N GLY A 152 -7.39 -7.42 -13.17
CA GLY A 152 -7.45 -7.14 -14.61
C GLY A 152 -8.74 -7.63 -15.26
N ASN A 153 -8.96 -8.94 -15.22
CA ASN A 153 -10.16 -9.58 -15.73
C ASN A 153 -10.77 -10.49 -14.65
N PRO A 154 -11.73 -9.99 -13.85
CA PRO A 154 -12.39 -10.78 -12.82
C PRO A 154 -13.06 -12.06 -13.36
N ASP A 155 -13.63 -12.01 -14.56
CA ASP A 155 -14.31 -13.18 -15.15
C ASP A 155 -13.35 -14.29 -15.55
N ALA A 156 -12.15 -13.94 -16.03
CA ALA A 156 -11.10 -14.93 -16.28
C ALA A 156 -10.64 -15.60 -14.98
N VAL A 157 -10.55 -14.86 -13.88
CA VAL A 157 -10.23 -15.44 -12.55
C VAL A 157 -11.37 -16.34 -12.08
N ARG A 158 -12.63 -15.93 -12.20
CA ARG A 158 -13.81 -16.78 -11.89
C ARG A 158 -13.83 -18.06 -12.72
N ALA A 159 -13.50 -17.98 -14.01
CA ALA A 159 -13.40 -19.16 -14.88
C ALA A 159 -12.27 -20.09 -14.43
N TRP A 160 -11.11 -19.54 -14.07
CA TRP A 160 -10.01 -20.31 -13.53
C TRP A 160 -10.39 -21.01 -12.21
N LEU A 161 -11.03 -20.32 -11.27
CA LEU A 161 -11.51 -20.90 -10.01
C LEU A 161 -12.47 -22.08 -10.26
N ARG A 162 -13.45 -21.91 -11.16
CA ARG A 162 -14.37 -22.98 -11.55
C ARG A 162 -13.64 -24.19 -12.12
N HIS A 163 -12.62 -23.97 -12.94
CA HIS A 163 -11.79 -25.06 -13.46
C HIS A 163 -11.00 -25.77 -12.36
N GLN A 164 -10.41 -25.04 -11.40
CA GLN A 164 -9.70 -25.65 -10.27
C GLN A 164 -10.60 -26.51 -9.37
N HIS A 165 -11.89 -26.17 -9.26
CA HIS A 165 -12.86 -27.01 -8.53
C HIS A 165 -13.20 -28.33 -9.23
N GLN A 166 -12.98 -28.42 -10.55
CA GLN A 166 -13.16 -29.66 -11.32
C GLN A 166 -11.97 -30.62 -11.20
N LEU A 167 -10.83 -30.13 -10.72
CA LEU A 167 -9.64 -30.97 -10.53
C LEU A 167 -9.79 -31.87 -9.28
N PRO A 168 -9.08 -33.01 -9.26
CA PRO A 168 -8.95 -33.84 -8.06
C PRO A 168 -8.46 -33.02 -6.87
N GLU A 169 -8.92 -33.36 -5.65
CA GLU A 169 -8.59 -32.61 -4.44
C GLU A 169 -7.07 -32.49 -4.20
N THR A 170 -6.30 -33.51 -4.59
CA THR A 170 -4.83 -33.53 -4.51
C THR A 170 -4.14 -32.52 -5.42
N GLU A 171 -4.81 -32.05 -6.48
CA GLU A 171 -4.29 -31.08 -7.45
C GLU A 171 -4.83 -29.66 -7.18
N ARG A 172 -5.80 -29.52 -6.27
CA ARG A 172 -6.45 -28.24 -5.98
C ARG A 172 -5.54 -27.36 -5.10
N PRO A 173 -5.38 -26.07 -5.45
CA PRO A 173 -4.70 -25.13 -4.56
C PRO A 173 -5.40 -25.02 -3.20
N ALA A 174 -4.64 -25.03 -2.10
CA ALA A 174 -5.20 -24.87 -0.76
C ALA A 174 -5.84 -23.48 -0.56
N GLY A 175 -6.99 -23.45 0.12
CA GLY A 175 -7.71 -22.20 0.42
C GLY A 175 -8.42 -21.57 -0.78
N LEU A 176 -8.78 -22.38 -1.79
CA LEU A 176 -9.50 -21.92 -2.98
C LEU A 176 -10.94 -21.49 -2.60
N PRO A 177 -11.37 -20.25 -2.91
CA PRO A 177 -12.76 -19.83 -2.69
C PRO A 177 -13.71 -20.52 -3.67
N ALA A 178 -15.01 -20.56 -3.35
CA ALA A 178 -16.01 -21.21 -4.19
C ALA A 178 -16.31 -20.42 -5.48
N ASP A 179 -16.41 -19.10 -5.37
CA ASP A 179 -16.54 -18.15 -6.49
C ASP A 179 -15.87 -16.82 -6.09
N LEU A 180 -16.27 -15.67 -6.65
CA LEU A 180 -15.87 -14.32 -6.22
C LEU A 180 -17.07 -13.39 -6.06
N ARG A 181 -18.24 -13.95 -5.74
CA ARG A 181 -19.49 -13.20 -5.58
C ARG A 181 -19.75 -12.77 -4.15
N SER A 182 -19.26 -13.53 -3.17
CA SER A 182 -19.43 -13.19 -1.77
C SER A 182 -18.23 -12.40 -1.23
N PRO A 183 -18.43 -11.49 -0.26
CA PRO A 183 -17.32 -10.82 0.42
C PRO A 183 -16.33 -11.78 1.08
N ARG A 184 -16.81 -12.94 1.54
CA ARG A 184 -15.99 -14.01 2.11
C ARG A 184 -15.06 -14.59 1.05
N ASP A 185 -15.59 -14.98 -0.09
CA ASP A 185 -14.80 -15.55 -1.18
C ASP A 185 -13.74 -14.55 -1.70
N LEU A 186 -14.12 -13.27 -1.81
CA LEU A 186 -13.19 -12.20 -2.16
C LEU A 186 -12.08 -12.09 -1.13
N CYS A 187 -12.41 -12.17 0.16
CA CYS A 187 -11.44 -12.18 1.24
C CYS A 187 -10.50 -13.39 1.12
N ASP A 188 -11.02 -14.59 0.93
CA ASP A 188 -10.22 -15.81 0.85
C ASP A 188 -9.20 -15.77 -0.30
N LEU A 189 -9.58 -15.21 -1.46
CA LEU A 189 -8.63 -14.99 -2.56
C LEU A 189 -7.65 -13.83 -2.28
N LEU A 190 -8.19 -12.63 -2.03
CA LEU A 190 -7.40 -11.39 -2.00
C LEU A 190 -6.48 -11.30 -0.78
N MET A 191 -6.82 -12.02 0.30
CA MET A 191 -5.97 -12.13 1.48
C MET A 191 -4.87 -13.17 1.34
N ASN A 192 -5.09 -14.18 0.50
CA ASN A 192 -4.13 -15.22 0.19
C ASN A 192 -3.26 -14.80 -1.00
N ILE A 193 -2.32 -13.88 -0.76
CA ILE A 193 -1.45 -13.31 -1.81
C ILE A 193 -0.73 -14.38 -2.66
N PRO A 194 -0.22 -15.49 -2.11
CA PRO A 194 0.32 -16.60 -2.93
C PRO A 194 -0.72 -17.20 -3.88
N LEU A 195 -1.93 -17.48 -3.40
CA LEU A 195 -3.03 -17.99 -4.24
C LEU A 195 -3.44 -16.97 -5.30
N LEU A 196 -3.56 -15.69 -4.93
CA LEU A 196 -3.82 -14.59 -5.86
C LEU A 196 -2.76 -14.51 -6.96
N SER A 197 -1.47 -14.64 -6.61
CA SER A 197 -0.36 -14.66 -7.57
C SER A 197 -0.47 -15.83 -8.53
N HIS A 198 -0.78 -17.01 -8.01
CA HIS A 198 -0.98 -18.19 -8.84
C HIS A 198 -2.18 -18.02 -9.79
N ALA A 199 -3.32 -17.54 -9.26
CA ALA A 199 -4.53 -17.28 -10.04
C ALA A 199 -4.24 -16.29 -11.17
N LEU A 200 -3.62 -15.14 -10.88
CA LEU A 200 -3.31 -14.12 -11.89
C LEU A 200 -2.31 -14.62 -12.93
N ARG A 201 -1.28 -15.36 -12.51
CA ARG A 201 -0.30 -15.94 -13.44
C ARG A 201 -0.95 -16.90 -14.44
N LYS A 202 -2.01 -17.62 -14.04
CA LYS A 202 -2.70 -18.61 -14.88
C LYS A 202 -3.87 -18.05 -15.68
N SER A 203 -4.60 -17.09 -15.12
CA SER A 203 -5.83 -16.56 -15.72
C SER A 203 -5.64 -15.23 -16.45
N VAL A 204 -4.73 -14.37 -15.98
CA VAL A 204 -4.48 -13.03 -16.56
C VAL A 204 -2.97 -12.74 -16.59
N PRO A 205 -2.16 -13.46 -17.40
CA PRO A 205 -0.69 -13.38 -17.36
C PRO A 205 -0.15 -11.96 -17.54
N ALA A 206 -0.76 -11.17 -18.43
CA ALA A 206 -0.34 -9.79 -18.69
C ALA A 206 -0.37 -8.89 -17.43
N VAL A 207 -1.36 -9.08 -16.53
CA VAL A 207 -1.43 -8.35 -15.27
C VAL A 207 -0.31 -8.80 -14.34
N TRP A 208 -0.09 -10.11 -14.26
CA TRP A 208 0.96 -10.68 -13.42
C TRP A 208 2.36 -10.20 -13.88
N GLU A 209 2.65 -10.25 -15.17
CA GLU A 209 3.89 -9.79 -15.78
C GLU A 209 4.10 -8.27 -15.61
N HIS A 210 3.04 -7.48 -15.78
CA HIS A 210 3.10 -6.04 -15.53
C HIS A 210 3.49 -5.74 -14.08
N GLN A 211 2.86 -6.41 -13.12
CA GLN A 211 3.18 -6.26 -11.69
C GLN A 211 4.59 -6.76 -11.37
N GLN A 212 5.04 -7.85 -11.98
CA GLN A 212 6.41 -8.35 -11.85
C GLN A 212 7.42 -7.31 -12.36
N SER A 213 7.20 -6.74 -13.54
CA SER A 213 8.06 -5.70 -14.12
C SER A 213 8.14 -4.46 -13.22
N LEU A 214 7.01 -3.97 -12.73
CA LEU A 214 6.98 -2.84 -11.78
C LEU A 214 7.72 -3.16 -10.49
N SER A 215 7.53 -4.37 -9.97
CA SER A 215 8.20 -4.87 -8.77
C SER A 215 9.72 -4.87 -8.94
N MET A 216 10.22 -5.35 -10.08
CA MET A 216 11.64 -5.35 -10.43
C MET A 216 12.20 -3.94 -10.62
N LYS A 217 11.47 -3.02 -11.27
CA LYS A 217 11.90 -1.61 -11.41
C LYS A 217 12.06 -0.91 -10.07
N VAL A 218 11.16 -1.18 -9.12
CA VAL A 218 11.28 -0.62 -7.77
C VAL A 218 12.46 -1.24 -7.01
N MET A 219 12.71 -2.54 -7.17
CA MET A 219 13.92 -3.16 -6.61
C MET A 219 15.20 -2.61 -7.23
N GLY A 220 15.23 -2.35 -8.53
CA GLY A 220 16.35 -1.67 -9.19
C GLY A 220 16.64 -0.30 -8.58
N ARG A 221 15.61 0.45 -8.16
CA ARG A 221 15.82 1.69 -7.39
C ARG A 221 16.45 1.40 -6.03
N TYR A 222 15.94 0.45 -5.26
CA TYR A 222 16.54 0.11 -3.96
C TYR A 222 17.99 -0.37 -4.06
N LEU A 223 18.35 -1.07 -5.13
CA LEU A 223 19.71 -1.58 -5.35
C LEU A 223 20.68 -0.52 -5.86
N ASN A 224 20.18 0.42 -6.66
CA ASN A 224 20.96 1.52 -7.21
C ASN A 224 20.89 2.78 -6.33
N HIS A 225 20.21 2.73 -5.18
CA HIS A 225 20.16 3.83 -4.23
C HIS A 225 21.29 3.67 -3.21
N GLU A 226 22.39 4.37 -3.47
CA GLU A 226 22.89 5.26 -2.41
C GLU A 226 21.68 6.04 -1.90
N LEU A 227 21.29 5.85 -0.63
CA LEU A 227 20.27 6.71 -0.02
C LEU A 227 20.73 8.15 -0.25
N GLY A 228 20.05 8.90 -1.11
CA GLY A 228 20.42 10.27 -1.47
C GLY A 228 20.65 11.12 -0.22
N SER A 229 21.49 12.14 -0.31
CA SER A 229 21.67 13.06 0.82
C SER A 229 20.35 13.74 1.17
N TYR A 230 20.24 14.25 2.40
CA TYR A 230 19.09 15.07 2.73
C TYR A 230 18.92 16.23 1.75
N GLU A 231 20.00 16.77 1.17
CA GLU A 231 19.90 17.82 0.14
C GLU A 231 19.09 17.35 -1.09
N THR A 232 19.36 16.15 -1.62
CA THR A 232 18.58 15.63 -2.77
C THR A 232 17.10 15.46 -2.42
N TYR A 233 16.81 14.91 -1.24
CA TYR A 233 15.42 14.75 -0.77
C TYR A 233 14.73 16.10 -0.53
N HIS A 234 15.48 17.07 0.00
CA HIS A 234 15.02 18.44 0.25
C HIS A 234 14.70 19.16 -1.06
N GLU A 235 15.56 19.07 -2.07
CA GLU A 235 15.35 19.65 -3.40
C GLU A 235 14.14 19.05 -4.11
N GLU A 236 14.00 17.72 -4.07
CA GLU A 236 12.82 17.04 -4.61
C GLU A 236 11.54 17.49 -3.88
N GLY A 237 11.56 17.50 -2.54
CA GLY A 237 10.43 17.92 -1.72
C GLY A 237 10.04 19.39 -1.94
N LEU A 238 11.02 20.27 -2.11
CA LEU A 238 10.81 21.68 -2.44
C LEU A 238 10.24 21.86 -3.84
N SER A 239 10.72 21.08 -4.81
CA SER A 239 10.15 21.05 -6.16
C SER A 239 8.66 20.67 -6.13
N TYR A 240 8.26 19.74 -5.25
CA TYR A 240 6.85 19.44 -5.02
C TYR A 240 6.10 20.59 -4.32
N ALA A 241 6.68 21.23 -3.30
CA ALA A 241 6.05 22.37 -2.61
C ALA A 241 5.81 23.57 -3.55
N LEU A 242 6.66 23.75 -4.56
CA LEU A 242 6.56 24.82 -5.56
C LEU A 242 5.50 24.55 -6.64
N LYS A 243 5.06 23.30 -6.80
CA LYS A 243 3.96 22.90 -7.71
C LYS A 243 2.57 23.19 -7.13
N TRP A 244 2.46 24.07 -6.15
CA TRP A 244 1.17 24.44 -5.53
C TRP A 244 0.16 25.00 -6.54
N LYS A 245 0.61 25.59 -7.67
CA LYS A 245 -0.30 26.04 -8.74
C LYS A 245 -0.93 24.86 -9.49
N ASP A 246 -0.13 23.85 -9.80
CA ASP A 246 -0.62 22.60 -10.41
C ASP A 246 -1.56 21.89 -9.42
N LEU A 247 -1.20 21.91 -8.13
CA LEU A 247 -2.02 21.38 -7.05
C LEU A 247 -3.34 22.15 -6.87
N ALA A 248 -3.33 23.49 -7.01
CA ALA A 248 -4.54 24.31 -6.95
C ALA A 248 -5.44 24.08 -8.17
N PHE A 249 -4.85 23.95 -9.37
CA PHE A 249 -5.57 23.56 -10.57
C PHE A 249 -6.22 22.19 -10.40
N ASP A 250 -5.48 21.24 -9.84
CA ASP A 250 -5.97 19.92 -9.50
C ASP A 250 -7.12 20.01 -8.47
N PHE A 251 -6.99 20.80 -7.40
CA PHE A 251 -8.07 20.96 -6.42
C PHE A 251 -9.33 21.57 -7.04
N GLN A 252 -9.17 22.53 -7.96
CA GLN A 252 -10.29 23.15 -8.66
C GLN A 252 -10.98 22.15 -9.60
N THR A 253 -10.21 21.51 -10.48
CA THR A 253 -10.73 20.67 -11.56
C THR A 253 -11.13 19.27 -11.10
N LYS A 254 -10.44 18.73 -10.08
CA LYS A 254 -10.59 17.35 -9.60
C LYS A 254 -11.43 17.24 -8.34
N LEU A 255 -11.38 18.24 -7.45
CA LEU A 255 -12.15 18.24 -6.20
C LEU A 255 -13.35 19.19 -6.24
N GLY A 256 -13.59 19.86 -7.38
CA GLY A 256 -14.70 20.80 -7.55
C GLY A 256 -14.66 21.98 -6.60
N MET A 257 -13.48 22.30 -6.05
CA MET A 257 -13.33 23.47 -5.18
C MET A 257 -13.47 24.74 -6.01
N ASP A 258 -14.07 25.77 -5.41
CA ASP A 258 -13.96 27.10 -5.99
C ASP A 258 -12.48 27.50 -6.06
N ARG A 259 -12.15 28.31 -7.07
CA ARG A 259 -10.78 28.71 -7.39
C ARG A 259 -10.05 29.28 -6.16
N GLN A 260 -10.72 30.05 -5.31
CA GLN A 260 -10.09 30.71 -4.18
C GLN A 260 -9.81 29.72 -3.04
N THR A 261 -10.71 28.78 -2.78
CA THR A 261 -10.51 27.71 -1.80
C THR A 261 -9.44 26.72 -2.26
N ALA A 262 -9.41 26.37 -3.54
CA ALA A 262 -8.38 25.54 -4.15
C ALA A 262 -6.98 26.14 -3.98
N LEU A 263 -6.83 27.43 -4.34
CA LEU A 263 -5.58 28.16 -4.17
C LEU A 263 -5.13 28.22 -2.71
N ARG A 264 -6.04 28.57 -1.78
CA ARG A 264 -5.72 28.64 -0.35
C ARG A 264 -5.25 27.31 0.22
N ALA A 265 -5.93 26.22 -0.13
CA ALA A 265 -5.56 24.89 0.34
C ALA A 265 -4.18 24.45 -0.21
N ALA A 266 -3.95 24.62 -1.51
CA ALA A 266 -2.70 24.23 -2.15
C ALA A 266 -1.50 25.07 -1.66
N CYS A 267 -1.68 26.38 -1.51
CA CYS A 267 -0.66 27.24 -0.91
C CYS A 267 -0.33 26.82 0.52
N ARG A 268 -1.34 26.48 1.33
CA ARG A 268 -1.12 26.04 2.71
C ARG A 268 -0.29 24.75 2.77
N ILE A 269 -0.55 23.81 1.87
CA ILE A 269 0.22 22.55 1.80
C ILE A 269 1.66 22.81 1.38
N GLY A 270 1.88 23.65 0.36
CA GLY A 270 3.23 24.06 -0.04
C GLY A 270 4.00 24.75 1.10
N VAL A 271 3.33 25.60 1.88
CA VAL A 271 3.92 26.27 3.05
C VAL A 271 4.28 25.28 4.15
N GLU A 272 3.38 24.36 4.52
CA GLU A 272 3.66 23.38 5.58
C GLU A 272 4.72 22.35 5.15
N LEU A 273 4.72 21.93 3.89
CA LEU A 273 5.75 21.03 3.36
C LEU A 273 7.12 21.71 3.34
N ARG A 274 7.20 22.96 2.88
CA ARG A 274 8.44 23.74 2.96
C ARG A 274 8.88 23.93 4.40
N ARG A 275 7.97 24.28 5.31
CA ARG A 275 8.27 24.44 6.74
C ARG A 275 8.84 23.16 7.35
N LEU A 276 8.30 22.00 6.98
CA LEU A 276 8.80 20.70 7.43
C LEU A 276 10.20 20.42 6.87
N LEU A 277 10.44 20.71 5.59
CA LEU A 277 11.72 20.46 4.92
C LEU A 277 12.82 21.43 5.38
N ASP A 278 12.47 22.68 5.64
CA ASP A 278 13.40 23.70 6.13
C ASP A 278 13.66 23.58 7.64
N ASP A 279 12.88 22.77 8.38
CA ASP A 279 13.15 22.46 9.78
C ASP A 279 14.48 21.69 9.89
N PRO A 280 15.50 22.27 10.54
CA PRO A 280 16.79 21.61 10.72
C PRO A 280 16.68 20.29 11.49
N GLU A 281 15.65 20.10 12.34
CA GLU A 281 15.42 18.82 13.01
C GLU A 281 14.93 17.74 12.05
N THR A 282 14.18 18.08 10.99
CA THR A 282 13.81 17.13 9.94
C THR A 282 15.03 16.62 9.20
N GLY A 283 15.96 17.52 8.83
CA GLY A 283 17.23 17.12 8.21
C GLY A 283 18.12 16.31 9.13
N ARG A 284 18.25 16.72 10.40
CA ARG A 284 19.00 15.96 11.41
C ARG A 284 18.39 14.59 11.65
N GLU A 285 17.07 14.46 11.74
CA GLU A 285 16.38 13.19 11.94
C GLU A 285 16.45 12.31 10.69
N TYR A 286 16.38 12.88 9.48
CA TYR A 286 16.61 12.16 8.23
C TYR A 286 18.02 11.59 8.18
N GLU A 287 19.05 12.41 8.41
CA GLU A 287 20.45 11.96 8.42
C GLU A 287 20.73 11.00 9.58
N ARG A 288 20.16 11.24 10.76
CA ARG A 288 20.23 10.30 11.91
C ARG A 288 19.60 8.96 11.54
N ARG A 289 18.45 8.94 10.87
CA ARG A 289 17.77 7.72 10.41
C ARG A 289 18.46 7.07 9.24
N LYS A 290 19.09 7.82 8.34
CA LYS A 290 19.92 7.34 7.23
C LYS A 290 21.20 6.68 7.75
N ARG A 291 21.89 7.31 8.70
CA ARG A 291 23.07 6.76 9.39
C ARG A 291 22.71 5.58 10.31
N ARG A 292 21.47 5.54 10.81
CA ARG A 292 20.90 4.38 11.55
C ARG A 292 20.17 3.39 10.63
N PHE A 293 20.08 3.67 9.34
CA PHE A 293 19.53 2.75 8.35
C PHE A 293 20.60 1.69 8.15
N PRO A 294 20.29 0.41 8.38
CA PRO A 294 21.32 -0.45 8.91
C PRO A 294 22.35 -0.90 7.84
N ASP A 295 23.63 -0.60 8.05
CA ASP A 295 24.69 -1.64 8.00
C ASP A 295 25.48 -1.84 9.33
N PRO A 296 24.84 -1.98 10.51
CA PRO A 296 25.40 -2.57 11.72
C PRO A 296 25.51 -4.10 11.63
N TRP A 297 25.40 -4.65 10.42
CA TRP A 297 25.13 -6.06 10.16
C TRP A 297 26.11 -6.69 9.16
N GLY A 298 27.02 -5.90 8.59
CA GLY A 298 28.08 -6.34 7.67
C GLY A 298 27.58 -6.90 6.34
N VAL A 299 26.37 -6.54 5.90
CA VAL A 299 25.75 -7.13 4.70
C VAL A 299 26.24 -6.40 3.44
N LEU A 300 26.48 -5.09 3.50
CA LEU A 300 26.95 -4.31 2.34
C LEU A 300 28.29 -4.85 1.76
N PRO A 301 29.32 -5.17 2.58
CA PRO A 301 30.56 -5.76 2.09
C PRO A 301 30.39 -7.14 1.44
N PHE A 302 29.40 -7.93 1.88
CA PHE A 302 29.11 -9.25 1.30
C PHE A 302 28.51 -9.11 -0.09
N TRP A 303 27.69 -8.09 -0.28
CA TRP A 303 27.02 -7.77 -1.55
C TRP A 303 27.96 -7.26 -2.62
N VAL A 304 28.88 -6.37 -2.24
CA VAL A 304 29.90 -5.83 -3.15
C VAL A 304 30.91 -6.91 -3.59
N ARG A 305 31.14 -7.95 -2.76
CA ARG A 305 32.05 -9.07 -3.08
C ARG A 305 31.40 -10.25 -3.81
N SER A 306 30.06 -10.32 -3.82
CA SER A 306 29.30 -11.43 -4.43
C SER A 306 28.66 -11.07 -5.77
N LEU A 307 28.88 -9.83 -6.24
CA LEU A 307 28.59 -9.44 -7.61
C LEU A 307 29.77 -9.92 -8.48
N PRO A 308 29.55 -10.76 -9.51
CA PRO A 308 30.59 -11.16 -10.44
C PRO A 308 31.13 -9.99 -11.27
#